data_AF-A0A5N7WWQ0-F1
#
_entry.id   AF-A0A5N7WWQ0-F1
#
_cell.length_a   1.000
_cell.length_b   1.000
_cell.length_c   1.000
_cell.angle_alpha   90.00
_cell.angle_beta   90.00
_cell.angle_gamma   90.00
#
_symmetry.space_group_name_H-M   'P 1'
#
loop_
_entity.id
_entity.type
_entity.pdbx_description
1 polymer ?
#
loop_
_entity_poly.entity_id
_entity_poly.type
_entity_poly.pdbx_seq_one_letter_code
_entity_poly.pdbx_strand_id
1 'polypeptide(L)'
;MSQDMFDPRAKGKACPTSASMVPATVPQAQTACHEAQLIGYALSHHVPEMRRGFEILTIHGRWHVDAEPAARMAELMRQHLMQQLETI
;
A
#
# COMPACT_ATOMS: atom_id res chain seq x y z
N MET A 1 -34.47 41.76 27.68
CA MET A 1 -34.76 42.07 26.26
C MET A 1 -33.46 42.62 25.69
N SER A 2 -32.68 41.79 25.00
CA SER A 2 -32.43 41.84 23.53
C SER A 2 -31.91 43.22 23.09
N GLN A 3 -30.78 43.34 22.40
CA GLN A 3 -30.54 42.74 21.09
C GLN A 3 -29.04 42.53 20.80
N ASP A 4 -28.71 41.31 20.36
CA ASP A 4 -27.63 41.00 19.40
C ASP A 4 -27.76 41.83 18.12
N MET A 5 -26.64 42.28 17.53
CA MET A 5 -26.52 42.35 16.06
C MET A 5 -25.11 42.73 15.54
N PHE A 6 -24.56 41.84 14.69
CA PHE A 6 -23.44 41.96 13.72
C PHE A 6 -21.98 41.98 14.26
N ASP A 7 -21.02 41.17 13.79
CA ASP A 7 -20.81 40.54 12.46
C ASP A 7 -19.86 39.29 12.55
N PRO A 8 -20.15 38.15 11.89
CA PRO A 8 -19.34 36.93 11.93
C PRO A 8 -18.19 36.93 10.90
N ARG A 9 -17.05 37.53 11.23
CA ARG A 9 -15.83 37.42 10.40
C ARG A 9 -14.97 36.23 10.82
N ALA A 10 -15.14 35.13 10.08
CA ALA A 10 -14.10 34.16 9.69
C ALA A 10 -12.95 33.91 10.70
N LYS A 11 -13.19 33.06 11.70
CA LYS A 11 -12.15 32.22 12.33
C LYS A 11 -12.35 30.82 11.74
N GLY A 12 -11.55 30.36 10.78
CA GLY A 12 -10.11 30.29 10.89
C GLY A 12 -9.75 29.15 11.84
N LYS A 13 -9.91 27.91 11.36
CA LYS A 13 -9.12 26.73 11.72
C LYS A 13 -9.54 25.58 10.79
N ALA A 14 -9.02 25.62 9.56
CA ALA A 14 -8.63 24.38 8.94
C ALA A 14 -7.65 23.73 9.92
N CYS A 15 -8.01 22.58 10.49
CA CYS A 15 -7.00 21.66 10.98
C CYS A 15 -6.47 20.95 9.75
N PRO A 16 -5.28 21.30 9.20
CA PRO A 16 -4.53 20.28 8.53
C PRO A 16 -4.21 19.26 9.63
N THR A 17 -4.75 18.05 9.49
CA THR A 17 -4.24 16.87 10.19
C THR A 17 -2.80 16.72 9.73
N SER A 18 -1.88 17.46 10.34
CA SER A 18 -0.46 17.24 10.18
C SER A 18 -0.22 15.87 10.76
N ALA A 19 -0.14 14.86 9.89
CA ALA A 19 0.52 13.62 10.20
C ALA A 19 1.83 14.02 10.89
N SER A 20 1.90 13.78 12.19
CA SER A 20 3.06 14.13 12.98
C SER A 20 4.21 13.32 12.42
N MET A 21 5.03 13.94 11.56
CA MET A 21 6.25 13.37 10.99
C MET A 21 7.31 13.29 12.10
N VAL A 22 6.99 12.60 13.19
CA VAL A 22 7.99 12.23 14.18
C VAL A 22 8.83 11.13 13.53
N PRO A 23 10.17 11.25 13.54
CA PRO A 23 11.03 10.16 13.09
C PRO A 23 10.62 8.86 13.77
N ALA A 24 10.46 7.80 12.99
CA ALA A 24 10.16 6.49 13.54
C ALA A 24 11.21 6.09 14.57
N THR A 25 10.78 5.39 15.61
CA THR A 25 11.73 4.80 16.56
C THR A 25 12.60 3.77 15.84
N VAL A 26 13.85 3.56 16.27
CA VAL A 26 14.79 2.65 15.59
C VAL A 26 14.19 1.24 15.34
N PRO A 27 13.47 0.62 16.28
CA PRO A 27 12.82 -0.67 16.01
C PRO A 27 11.73 -0.59 14.94
N GLN A 28 10.93 0.47 14.94
CA GLN A 28 9.88 0.69 13.93
C GLN A 28 10.49 0.91 12.53
N ALA A 29 11.59 1.67 12.44
CA ALA A 29 12.31 1.86 11.19
C ALA A 29 12.94 0.57 10.65
N GLN A 30 13.41 -0.33 11.53
CA GLN A 30 13.95 -1.63 11.14
C GLN A 30 12.85 -2.54 10.56
N THR A 31 11.69 -2.60 11.20
CA THR A 31 10.54 -3.35 10.69
C THR A 31 10.09 -2.83 9.32
N ALA A 32 9.92 -1.51 9.19
CA ALA A 32 9.56 -0.87 7.93
C ALA A 32 10.60 -1.16 6.82
N CYS A 33 11.89 -1.08 7.14
CA CYS A 33 12.96 -1.46 6.20
C CYS A 33 12.88 -2.93 5.79
N HIS A 34 12.62 -3.84 6.72
CA HIS A 34 12.52 -5.26 6.42
C HIS A 34 11.32 -5.56 5.51
N GLU A 35 10.16 -4.97 5.81
CA GLU A 35 8.96 -5.08 4.97
C GLU A 35 9.21 -4.52 3.56
N ALA A 36 9.83 -3.35 3.45
CA ALA A 36 10.20 -2.76 2.16
C ALA A 36 11.17 -3.65 1.36
N GLN A 37 12.12 -4.31 2.02
CA GLN A 37 13.04 -5.26 1.38
C GLN A 37 12.30 -6.49 0.84
N LEU A 38 11.36 -7.05 1.60
CA LEU A 38 10.56 -8.19 1.15
C LEU A 38 9.69 -7.84 -0.06
N ILE A 39 9.05 -6.67 -0.03
CA ILE A 39 8.26 -6.17 -1.15
C ILE A 39 9.15 -5.93 -2.38
N GLY A 40 10.32 -5.30 -2.20
CA GLY A 40 11.28 -5.09 -3.27
C GLY A 40 11.76 -6.40 -3.90
N TYR A 41 12.01 -7.43 -3.08
CA TYR A 41 12.35 -8.76 -3.56
C TYR A 41 11.20 -9.40 -4.37
N ALA A 42 9.97 -9.33 -3.86
CA ALA A 42 8.80 -9.86 -4.57
C ALA A 42 8.57 -9.15 -5.93
N LEU A 43 8.72 -7.83 -5.98
CA LEU A 43 8.60 -7.03 -7.19
C LEU A 43 9.68 -7.35 -8.24
N SER A 44 10.91 -7.62 -7.80
CA SER A 44 12.05 -7.86 -8.70
C SER A 44 12.17 -9.30 -9.18
N HIS A 45 11.73 -10.27 -8.39
CA HIS A 45 11.85 -11.70 -8.71
C HIS A 45 10.51 -12.38 -8.95
N HIS A 46 9.64 -12.42 -7.94
CA HIS A 46 8.42 -13.23 -7.99
C HIS A 46 7.38 -12.72 -8.98
N VAL A 47 7.17 -11.41 -9.07
CA VAL A 47 6.20 -10.84 -10.02
C VAL A 47 6.60 -11.16 -11.47
N PRO A 48 7.86 -10.95 -11.92
CA PRO A 48 8.30 -11.39 -13.24
C PRO A 48 8.18 -12.89 -13.49
N GLU A 49 8.47 -13.73 -12.50
CA GLU A 49 8.30 -15.18 -12.62
C GLU A 49 6.83 -15.56 -12.79
N MET A 50 5.94 -14.96 -11.98
CA MET A 50 4.50 -15.22 -12.04
C MET A 50 3.91 -14.90 -13.41
N ARG A 51 4.46 -13.92 -14.15
CA ARG A 51 4.03 -13.62 -15.53
C ARG A 51 4.20 -14.80 -16.49
N ARG A 52 5.08 -15.75 -16.20
CA ARG A 52 5.33 -16.93 -17.04
C ARG A 52 4.33 -18.06 -16.80
N GLY A 53 3.47 -17.92 -15.79
CA GLY A 53 2.57 -18.96 -15.31
C GLY A 53 2.93 -19.40 -13.89
N PHE A 54 1.96 -19.98 -13.19
CA PHE A 54 2.15 -20.48 -11.83
C PHE A 54 1.16 -21.60 -11.49
N GLU A 55 1.43 -22.33 -10.41
CA GLU A 55 0.54 -23.37 -9.89
C GLU A 55 -0.27 -22.85 -8.70
N ILE A 56 -1.58 -23.07 -8.74
CA ILE A 56 -2.48 -22.89 -7.60
C ILE A 56 -2.66 -24.25 -6.94
N LEU A 57 -2.23 -24.36 -5.68
CA LEU A 57 -2.51 -25.54 -4.86
C LEU A 57 -3.93 -25.41 -4.29
N THR A 58 -4.80 -26.33 -4.68
CA THR A 58 -6.17 -26.44 -4.15
C THR A 58 -6.33 -27.74 -3.38
N ILE A 59 -7.41 -27.86 -2.61
CA ILE A 59 -7.79 -29.14 -1.97
C ILE A 59 -8.07 -30.26 -2.99
N HIS A 60 -8.33 -29.90 -4.25
CA HIS A 60 -8.61 -30.82 -5.35
C HIS A 60 -7.37 -31.14 -6.20
N GLY A 61 -6.20 -30.58 -5.84
CA GLY A 61 -4.95 -30.76 -6.55
C GLY A 61 -4.38 -29.47 -7.10
N ARG A 62 -3.43 -29.60 -8.02
CA ARG A 62 -2.72 -28.47 -8.61
C ARG A 62 -3.46 -27.99 -9.85
N TRP A 63 -3.68 -26.68 -9.93
CA TRP A 63 -4.21 -26.04 -11.12
C TRP A 63 -3.15 -25.10 -11.69
N HIS A 64 -2.74 -25.37 -12.93
CA HIS A 64 -1.78 -24.50 -13.63
C HIS A 64 -2.51 -23.32 -14.27
N VAL A 65 -1.95 -22.13 -14.08
CA VAL A 65 -2.39 -20.89 -14.72
C VAL A 65 -1.38 -20.52 -15.80
N ASP A 66 -1.83 -20.52 -17.05
CA ASP A 66 -0.99 -20.20 -18.21
C ASP A 66 -0.55 -18.73 -18.24
N ALA A 67 0.45 -18.44 -19.07
CA ALA A 67 1.11 -17.13 -19.12
C ALA A 67 0.17 -15.93 -19.37
N GLU A 68 -0.89 -16.06 -20.17
CA GLU A 68 -1.78 -14.93 -20.46
C GLU A 68 -2.60 -14.48 -19.24
N PRO A 69 -3.39 -15.34 -18.57
CA PRO A 69 -4.07 -14.98 -17.33
C PRO A 69 -3.07 -14.67 -16.21
N ALA A 70 -1.94 -15.37 -16.15
CA ALA A 70 -0.93 -15.14 -15.13
C ALA A 70 -0.27 -13.75 -15.24
N ALA A 71 -0.04 -13.26 -16.47
CA ALA A 71 0.48 -11.91 -16.69
C ALA A 71 -0.46 -10.82 -16.14
N ARG A 72 -1.79 -10.99 -16.28
CA ARG A 72 -2.77 -10.05 -15.73
C ARG A 72 -2.74 -10.05 -14.20
N MET A 73 -2.67 -11.23 -13.59
CA MET A 73 -2.54 -11.36 -12.13
C MET A 73 -1.23 -10.79 -11.61
N ALA A 74 -0.13 -10.96 -12.35
CA ALA A 74 1.16 -10.38 -12.01
C ALA A 74 1.15 -8.85 -12.06
N GLU A 75 0.42 -8.26 -13.00
CA GLU A 75 0.26 -6.82 -13.05
C GLU A 75 -0.54 -6.28 -11.85
N LEU A 76 -1.62 -6.97 -11.46
CA LEU A 76 -2.37 -6.62 -10.25
C LEU A 76 -1.51 -6.71 -8.99
N MET A 77 -0.72 -7.79 -8.89
CA MET A 77 0.20 -7.98 -7.76
C MET A 77 1.28 -6.89 -7.71
N ARG A 78 1.84 -6.52 -8.87
CA ARG A 78 2.82 -5.44 -9.00
C ARG A 78 2.25 -4.11 -8.49
N GLN A 79 1.05 -3.75 -8.93
CA GLN A 79 0.38 -2.51 -8.53
C GLN A 79 0.12 -2.49 -7.02
N HIS A 80 -0.39 -3.59 -6.47
CA HIS A 80 -0.64 -3.70 -5.04
C HIS A 80 0.64 -3.57 -4.21
N LEU A 81 1.70 -4.31 -4.58
CA LEU A 81 2.98 -4.27 -3.88
C LEU A 81 3.65 -2.89 -3.95
N MET A 82 3.55 -2.19 -5.09
CA MET A 82 4.03 -0.81 -5.19
C MET A 82 3.25 0.14 -4.29
N GLN A 83 1.93 0.00 -4.23
CA GLN A 83 1.10 0.79 -3.31
C GLN A 83 1.46 0.52 -1.84
N GLN A 84 1.75 -0.75 -1.49
CA GLN A 84 2.25 -1.08 -0.15
C GLN A 84 3.59 -0.40 0.14
N LEU A 85 4.52 -0.37 -0.83
CA LEU A 85 5.80 0.31 -0.66
C LEU A 85 5.67 1.82 -0.43
N GLU A 86 4.68 2.48 -1.04
CA GLU A 86 4.40 3.91 -0.83
C GLU A 86 3.79 4.21 0.54
N THR A 87 3.28 3.20 1.23
CA THR A 87 2.54 3.35 2.50
C THR A 87 3.31 2.86 3.73
N ILE A 88 4.51 2.32 3.53
CA ILE A 88 5.48 1.95 4.58
C ILE A 88 6.27 3.19 5.01
#